data_AF-A0A812IEG9-F1
#
_entry.id   AF-A0A812IEG9-F1
#
_cell.length_a   1.000
_cell.length_b   1.000
_cell.length_c   1.000
_cell.angle_alpha   90.00
_cell.angle_beta   90.00
_cell.angle_gamma   90.00
#
_symmetry.space_group_name_H-M   'P 1'
#
loop_
_entity.id
_entity.type
_entity.pdbx_description
1 polymer ?
#
loop_
_entity_poly.entity_id
_entity_poly.type
_entity_poly.pdbx_seq_one_letter_code
_entity_poly.pdbx_strand_id
1 'polypeptide(L)'
;MGEAADGNEAADGPALDGYMQQHQIQPFVQEMLTELFAALPEDPYEYMTYHLASRRPVRPPQDQKLISSGVLWALLPGGDPMSPEQWRLRRCWLTEKGILCVSNSAADVVRDDAGGVVVSPPEDPAPQEYPLEKGATHRELDEAEAARPFAFQVAVKPGPLAHRADKELDGGRWVLQLAASSEDQRNEWFSLFAPFSQAAALPSMAPPSELPPVNEE
;
A
#
# COMPACT_ATOMS: atom_id res chain seq x y z
N MET A 1 18.74 53.06 -15.98
CA MET A 1 17.51 52.74 -15.23
C MET A 1 16.87 51.62 -16.03
N GLY A 2 16.97 50.35 -15.66
CA GLY A 2 16.84 49.74 -14.33
C GLY A 2 15.72 48.71 -14.49
N GLU A 3 16.08 47.44 -14.35
CA GLU A 3 15.39 46.21 -14.76
C GLU A 3 14.01 45.91 -14.15
N ALA A 4 13.38 44.93 -14.82
CA ALA A 4 12.58 43.81 -14.29
C ALA A 4 11.14 44.05 -13.81
N ALA A 5 10.21 43.33 -14.47
CA ALA A 5 9.46 42.25 -13.83
C ALA A 5 8.86 41.35 -14.94
N ASP A 6 9.68 40.42 -15.42
CA ASP A 6 9.20 39.12 -15.88
C ASP A 6 9.09 38.24 -14.61
N GLY A 7 8.01 37.48 -14.48
CA GLY A 7 7.80 36.60 -13.32
C GLY A 7 6.33 36.43 -12.94
N ASN A 8 5.73 35.31 -13.31
CA ASN A 8 5.77 34.16 -12.40
C ASN A 8 5.43 32.87 -13.17
N GLU A 9 6.35 31.93 -13.07
CA GLU A 9 6.45 30.69 -13.81
C GLU A 9 5.35 29.69 -13.46
N ALA A 10 4.95 28.93 -14.48
CA ALA A 10 4.20 27.70 -14.39
C ALA A 10 5.07 26.55 -13.80
N ALA A 11 5.41 26.65 -12.52
CA ALA A 11 6.37 25.74 -11.87
C ALA A 11 5.77 24.77 -10.81
N ASP A 12 4.44 24.64 -10.70
CA ASP A 12 3.82 23.81 -9.63
C ASP A 12 3.02 22.58 -10.10
N GLY A 13 2.78 22.41 -11.41
CA GLY A 13 2.01 21.28 -11.96
C GLY A 13 2.55 19.88 -11.59
N PRO A 14 3.82 19.57 -11.90
CA PRO A 14 4.37 18.22 -11.66
C PRO A 14 4.54 17.89 -10.17
N ALA A 15 4.72 18.89 -9.31
CA ALA A 15 4.81 18.68 -7.86
C ALA A 15 3.43 18.40 -7.25
N LEU A 16 2.38 19.06 -7.74
CA LEU A 16 1.01 18.83 -7.33
C LEU A 16 0.51 17.44 -7.75
N ASP A 17 0.77 17.04 -9.00
CA ASP A 17 0.35 15.73 -9.52
C ASP A 17 1.00 14.58 -8.73
N GLY A 18 2.32 14.68 -8.48
CA GLY A 18 3.05 13.72 -7.65
C GLY A 18 2.49 13.64 -6.22
N TYR A 19 2.19 14.80 -5.61
CA TYR A 19 1.58 14.84 -4.28
C TYR A 19 0.18 14.20 -4.27
N MET A 20 -0.66 14.50 -5.26
CA MET A 20 -2.01 13.96 -5.37
C MET A 20 -1.99 12.43 -5.57
N GLN A 21 -1.07 11.92 -6.38
CA GLN A 21 -0.89 10.49 -6.62
C GLN A 21 -0.37 9.76 -5.38
N GLN A 22 0.67 10.30 -4.74
CA GLN A 22 1.26 9.73 -3.52
C GLN A 22 0.24 9.62 -2.37
N HIS A 23 -0.62 10.64 -2.24
CA HIS A 23 -1.61 10.72 -1.17
C HIS A 23 -3.01 10.25 -1.55
N GLN A 24 -3.22 9.78 -2.79
CA GLN A 24 -4.51 9.25 -3.27
C GLN A 24 -5.65 10.27 -3.18
N ILE A 25 -5.36 11.57 -3.33
CA ILE A 25 -6.33 12.63 -3.05
C ILE A 25 -7.55 12.53 -3.97
N GLN A 26 -7.33 12.38 -5.28
CA GLN A 26 -8.40 12.33 -6.27
C GLN A 26 -9.35 11.13 -6.10
N PRO A 27 -8.88 9.87 -6.07
CA PRO A 27 -9.79 8.72 -5.89
C PRO A 27 -10.50 8.76 -4.54
N PHE A 28 -9.83 9.25 -3.49
CA PHE A 28 -10.45 9.41 -2.18
C PHE A 28 -11.62 10.41 -2.20
N VAL A 29 -11.41 11.60 -2.79
CA VAL A 29 -12.47 12.61 -2.90
C VAL A 29 -13.61 12.13 -3.80
N GLN A 30 -13.30 11.44 -4.90
CA GLN A 30 -14.32 10.85 -5.76
C GLN A 30 -15.19 9.83 -5.00
N GLU A 31 -14.58 8.90 -4.28
CA GLU A 31 -15.33 7.91 -3.48
C GLU A 31 -16.18 8.58 -2.40
N MET A 32 -15.62 9.56 -1.68
CA MET A 32 -16.37 10.34 -0.68
C MET A 32 -17.59 11.03 -1.28
N LEU A 33 -17.44 11.66 -2.45
CA LEU A 33 -18.55 12.32 -3.15
C LEU A 33 -19.58 11.30 -3.67
N THR A 34 -19.13 10.17 -4.22
CA THR A 34 -20.02 9.10 -4.67
C THR A 34 -20.87 8.56 -3.52
N GLU A 35 -20.26 8.29 -2.36
CA GLU A 35 -20.99 7.82 -1.18
C GLU A 35 -21.92 8.90 -0.62
N LEU A 36 -21.49 10.17 -0.61
CA LEU A 36 -22.34 11.29 -0.20
C LEU A 36 -23.60 11.39 -1.05
N PHE A 37 -23.47 11.30 -2.38
CA PHE A 37 -24.60 11.33 -3.31
C PHE A 37 -25.47 10.08 -3.24
N ALA A 38 -24.91 8.94 -2.86
CA ALA A 38 -25.68 7.72 -2.66
C ALA A 38 -26.48 7.75 -1.34
N ALA A 39 -25.90 8.31 -0.27
CA ALA A 39 -26.51 8.35 1.05
C ALA A 39 -27.48 9.52 1.25
N LEU A 40 -27.30 10.64 0.52
CA LEU A 40 -28.06 11.88 0.65
C LEU A 40 -28.33 12.27 2.13
N PRO A 41 -27.27 12.41 2.96
CA PRO A 41 -27.44 12.72 4.37
C PRO A 41 -28.04 14.11 4.57
N GLU A 42 -28.75 14.30 5.69
CA GLU A 42 -29.37 15.58 6.06
C GLU A 42 -28.32 16.71 6.20
N ASP A 43 -27.14 16.39 6.75
CA ASP A 43 -25.98 17.29 6.75
C ASP A 43 -24.81 16.67 5.95
N PRO A 44 -24.56 17.15 4.71
CA PRO A 44 -23.45 16.65 3.89
C PRO A 44 -22.07 17.06 4.42
N TYR A 45 -21.95 18.18 5.14
CA TYR A 45 -20.67 18.64 5.66
C TYR A 45 -20.24 17.83 6.89
N GLU A 46 -21.19 17.48 7.75
CA GLU A 46 -20.95 16.56 8.86
C GLU A 46 -20.57 15.15 8.35
N TYR A 47 -21.26 14.67 7.31
CA TYR A 47 -20.93 13.40 6.67
C TYR A 47 -19.49 13.37 6.12
N MET A 48 -19.09 14.40 5.38
CA MET A 48 -17.72 14.50 4.85
C MET A 48 -16.68 14.57 5.98
N THR A 49 -16.97 15.30 7.06
CA THR A 49 -16.09 15.39 8.23
C THR A 49 -15.89 14.02 8.89
N TYR A 50 -16.98 13.27 9.07
CA TYR A 50 -16.94 11.91 9.58
C TYR A 50 -16.19 10.96 8.63
N HIS A 51 -16.43 11.06 7.32
CA HIS A 51 -15.77 10.24 6.31
C HIS A 51 -14.25 10.49 6.27
N LEU A 52 -13.82 11.75 6.33
CA LEU A 52 -12.41 12.14 6.41
C LEU A 52 -11.74 11.61 7.67
N ALA A 53 -12.41 11.76 8.81
CA ALA A 53 -11.92 11.27 10.09
C ALA A 53 -11.75 9.75 10.10
N SER A 54 -12.80 9.03 9.69
CA SER A 54 -12.91 7.57 9.79
C SER A 54 -12.07 6.80 8.78
N ARG A 55 -11.44 7.51 7.85
CA ARG A 55 -10.57 6.92 6.82
C ARG A 55 -9.15 7.48 6.87
N ARG A 56 -8.82 8.32 7.86
CA ARG A 56 -7.49 8.91 8.00
C ARG A 56 -6.45 7.82 8.27
N PRO A 57 -5.47 7.62 7.37
CA PRO A 57 -4.42 6.64 7.60
C PRO A 57 -3.42 7.14 8.66
N VAL A 58 -3.08 6.28 9.63
CA VAL A 58 -2.05 6.57 10.65
C VAL A 58 -0.70 6.85 9.96
N ARG A 59 0.06 7.83 10.45
CA ARG A 59 1.38 8.19 9.88
C ARG A 59 2.41 7.09 10.20
N PRO A 60 3.44 6.89 9.35
CA PRO A 60 4.53 5.97 9.66
C PRO A 60 5.30 6.48 10.89
N PRO A 61 5.89 5.58 11.70
CA PRO A 61 6.79 5.97 12.78
C PRO A 61 7.96 6.81 12.25
N GLN A 62 8.28 7.94 12.91
CA GLN A 62 9.34 8.85 12.46
C GLN A 62 10.75 8.33 12.75
N ASP A 63 10.86 7.31 13.60
CA ASP A 63 12.10 6.67 14.04
C ASP A 63 12.54 5.50 13.14
N GLN A 64 11.70 5.08 12.20
CA GLN A 64 12.04 4.03 11.24
C GLN A 64 12.67 4.60 9.97
N LYS A 65 13.73 3.94 9.47
CA LYS A 65 14.26 4.20 8.14
C LYS A 65 13.37 3.54 7.08
N LEU A 66 12.70 4.37 6.32
CA LEU A 66 11.74 3.97 5.28
C LEU A 66 12.41 4.00 3.92
N ILE A 67 12.14 2.98 3.10
CA ILE A 67 12.41 3.02 1.66
C ILE A 67 11.35 3.88 0.98
N SER A 68 10.08 3.64 1.29
CA SER A 68 8.95 4.43 0.78
C SER A 68 7.73 4.33 1.69
N SER A 69 6.80 5.26 1.51
CA SER A 69 5.47 5.24 2.13
C SER A 69 4.43 5.82 1.20
N GLY A 70 3.25 5.22 1.21
CA GLY A 70 2.12 5.63 0.37
C GLY A 70 0.80 5.20 0.98
N VAL A 71 -0.28 5.55 0.29
CA VAL A 71 -1.62 5.10 0.65
C VAL A 71 -2.08 4.09 -0.40
N LEU A 72 -2.57 2.93 0.06
CA LEU A 72 -3.06 1.84 -0.76
C LEU A 72 -4.38 1.32 -0.17
N TRP A 73 -5.20 0.68 -1.00
CA TRP A 73 -6.27 -0.16 -0.51
C TRP A 73 -5.69 -1.48 -0.03
N ALA A 74 -6.03 -1.91 1.17
CA ALA A 74 -5.71 -3.23 1.68
C ALA A 74 -7.02 -4.01 1.87
N LEU A 75 -7.03 -5.26 1.43
CA LEU A 75 -8.14 -6.16 1.72
C LEU A 75 -8.15 -6.47 3.22
N LEU A 76 -9.33 -6.44 3.84
CA LEU A 76 -9.48 -6.83 5.24
C LEU A 76 -9.09 -8.31 5.45
N PRO A 77 -8.56 -8.68 6.62
CA PRO A 77 -8.25 -10.07 6.94
C PRO A 77 -9.43 -11.02 6.71
N GLY A 78 -9.23 -12.04 5.86
CA GLY A 78 -10.26 -13.00 5.46
C GLY A 78 -11.38 -12.43 4.60
N GLY A 79 -11.18 -11.23 4.05
CA GLY A 79 -12.15 -10.58 3.19
C GLY A 79 -12.24 -11.20 1.81
N ASP A 80 -13.34 -10.91 1.11
CA ASP A 80 -13.56 -11.30 -0.28
C ASP A 80 -12.98 -10.23 -1.23
N PRO A 81 -11.99 -10.57 -2.09
CA PRO A 81 -11.37 -9.63 -3.03
C PRO A 81 -12.39 -9.03 -4.02
N MET A 82 -13.49 -9.75 -4.28
CA MET A 82 -14.57 -9.33 -5.17
C MET A 82 -15.60 -8.43 -4.51
N SER A 83 -15.45 -8.15 -3.21
CA SER A 83 -16.35 -7.27 -2.46
C SER A 83 -15.69 -5.90 -2.19
N PRO A 84 -16.01 -4.82 -2.94
CA PRO A 84 -15.40 -3.50 -2.77
C PRO A 84 -15.46 -2.94 -1.34
N GLU A 85 -16.54 -3.27 -0.63
CA GLU A 85 -16.81 -2.89 0.76
C GLU A 85 -15.90 -3.58 1.77
N GLN A 86 -15.07 -4.54 1.35
CA GLN A 86 -14.10 -5.22 2.21
C GLN A 86 -12.67 -4.72 1.99
N TRP A 87 -12.49 -3.77 1.08
CA TRP A 87 -11.23 -3.05 0.89
C TRP A 87 -11.23 -1.79 1.76
N ARG A 88 -10.10 -1.50 2.39
CA ARG A 88 -9.92 -0.28 3.17
C ARG A 88 -8.70 0.48 2.76
N LEU A 89 -8.83 1.80 2.66
CA LEU A 89 -7.70 2.67 2.45
C LEU A 89 -6.81 2.65 3.71
N ARG A 90 -5.53 2.32 3.52
CA ARG A 90 -4.52 2.17 4.58
C ARG A 90 -3.24 2.89 4.19
N ARG A 91 -2.49 3.32 5.20
CA ARG A 91 -1.12 3.76 4.96
C ARG A 91 -0.25 2.52 4.94
N CYS A 92 0.52 2.41 3.88
CA CYS A 92 1.50 1.35 3.71
C CYS A 92 2.89 1.98 3.66
N TRP A 93 3.87 1.34 4.30
CA TRP A 93 5.27 1.75 4.18
C TRP A 93 6.19 0.53 4.18
N LEU A 94 7.32 0.66 3.49
CA LEU A 94 8.33 -0.38 3.41
C LEU A 94 9.58 0.11 4.12
N THR A 95 10.08 -0.69 5.06
CA THR A 95 11.31 -0.38 5.80
C THR A 95 12.56 -0.89 5.06
N GLU A 96 13.74 -0.32 5.37
CA GLU A 96 15.03 -0.81 4.84
C GLU A 96 15.31 -2.29 5.18
N LYS A 97 14.64 -2.82 6.21
CA LYS A 97 14.75 -4.22 6.63
C LYS A 97 13.86 -5.18 5.82
N GLY A 98 13.10 -4.67 4.86
CA GLY A 98 12.16 -5.47 4.06
C GLY A 98 10.89 -5.84 4.83
N ILE A 99 10.45 -5.01 5.77
CA ILE A 99 9.17 -5.18 6.45
C ILE A 99 8.17 -4.23 5.79
N LEU A 100 7.12 -4.79 5.19
CA LEU A 100 5.96 -4.07 4.69
C LEU A 100 4.99 -3.86 5.86
N CYS A 101 4.73 -2.62 6.21
CA CYS A 101 3.83 -2.26 7.29
C CYS A 101 2.53 -1.70 6.72
N VAL A 102 1.40 -2.15 7.26
CA VAL A 102 0.05 -1.65 6.96
C VAL A 102 -0.57 -1.13 8.24
N SER A 103 -1.09 0.09 8.24
CA SER A 103 -1.79 0.62 9.42
C SER A 103 -2.99 -0.27 9.81
N ASN A 104 -3.12 -0.68 11.09
CA ASN A 104 -4.15 -1.61 11.57
C ASN A 104 -5.58 -1.06 11.36
N SER A 105 -5.77 0.20 11.71
CA SER A 105 -7.09 0.84 11.75
C SER A 105 -7.03 2.25 11.21
N ALA A 106 -8.17 2.69 10.67
CA ALA A 106 -8.41 4.12 10.51
C ALA A 106 -8.78 4.72 11.87
N ALA A 107 -8.80 6.05 12.01
CA ALA A 107 -9.11 6.67 13.30
C ALA A 107 -10.51 6.27 13.81
N ASP A 108 -10.65 6.10 15.13
CA ASP A 108 -11.94 5.87 15.75
C ASP A 108 -12.74 7.17 15.70
N VAL A 109 -13.97 7.09 15.18
CA VAL A 109 -14.81 8.27 15.03
C VAL A 109 -16.12 8.03 15.77
N VAL A 110 -16.33 8.82 16.81
CA VAL A 110 -17.54 8.79 17.61
C VAL A 110 -18.27 10.11 17.39
N ARG A 111 -19.59 10.05 17.20
CA ARG A 111 -20.44 11.23 17.26
C ARG A 111 -20.79 11.51 18.71
N ASP A 112 -20.55 12.73 19.16
CA ASP A 112 -21.03 13.17 20.47
C ASP A 112 -22.53 13.51 20.42
N ASP A 113 -23.12 13.69 21.61
CA ASP A 113 -24.56 13.99 21.76
C ASP A 113 -24.96 15.36 21.15
N ALA A 114 -24.00 16.20 20.78
CA ALA A 114 -24.20 17.50 20.15
C ALA A 114 -24.02 17.47 18.62
N GLY A 115 -23.77 16.29 18.02
CA GLY A 115 -23.49 16.15 16.59
C GLY A 115 -22.04 16.48 16.20
N GLY A 116 -21.15 16.66 17.17
CA GLY A 116 -19.72 16.83 16.97
C GLY A 116 -19.03 15.51 16.61
N VAL A 117 -18.06 15.57 15.71
CA VAL A 117 -17.24 14.42 15.32
C VAL A 117 -15.98 14.38 16.18
N VAL A 118 -15.92 13.43 17.12
CA VAL A 118 -14.73 13.17 17.94
C VAL A 118 -13.87 12.12 17.26
N VAL A 119 -12.65 12.50 16.89
CA VAL A 119 -11.66 11.63 16.25
C VAL A 119 -10.63 11.20 17.28
N SER A 120 -10.60 9.91 17.60
CA SER A 120 -9.64 9.31 18.52
C SER A 120 -8.63 8.44 17.75
N PRO A 121 -7.39 8.30 18.25
CA PRO A 121 -6.47 7.28 17.73
C PRO A 121 -7.14 5.90 17.81
N PRO A 122 -6.90 5.02 16.83
CA PRO A 122 -7.46 3.68 16.88
C PRO A 122 -7.03 2.93 18.14
N GLU A 123 -7.92 2.11 18.69
CA GLU A 123 -7.68 1.28 19.88
C GLU A 123 -6.42 0.40 19.76
N ASP A 124 -6.09 -0.07 18.54
CA ASP A 124 -4.80 -0.70 18.22
C ASP A 124 -4.03 0.15 17.17
N PRO A 125 -3.14 1.04 17.62
CA PRO A 125 -2.37 1.91 16.73
C PRO A 125 -1.16 1.21 16.10
N ALA A 126 -0.83 -0.01 16.53
CA ALA A 126 0.36 -0.70 16.03
C ALA A 126 0.09 -1.18 14.59
N PRO A 127 0.97 -0.87 13.63
CA PRO A 127 0.81 -1.39 12.27
C PRO A 127 0.90 -2.92 12.26
N GLN A 128 0.20 -3.53 11.29
CA GLN A 128 0.46 -4.90 10.91
C GLN A 128 1.76 -4.94 10.13
N GLU A 129 2.68 -5.78 10.58
CA GLU A 129 4.00 -5.93 10.00
C GLU A 129 4.10 -7.25 9.22
N TYR A 130 4.50 -7.13 7.95
CA TYR A 130 4.62 -8.23 7.00
C TYR A 130 6.06 -8.30 6.48
N PRO A 131 6.93 -9.14 7.07
CA PRO A 131 8.28 -9.34 6.55
C PRO A 131 8.24 -9.95 5.14
N LEU A 132 8.98 -9.34 4.21
CA LEU A 132 9.22 -9.86 2.86
C LEU A 132 10.38 -10.87 2.90
N GLU A 133 10.16 -12.06 2.36
CA GLU A 133 11.22 -13.05 2.20
C GLU A 133 12.11 -12.74 1.00
N LYS A 134 13.34 -13.28 1.01
CA LYS A 134 14.10 -13.42 -0.24
C LYS A 134 13.39 -14.40 -1.17
N GLY A 135 13.13 -13.98 -2.40
CA GLY A 135 12.26 -14.70 -3.33
C GLY A 135 10.78 -14.40 -3.12
N ALA A 136 10.42 -13.29 -2.45
CA ALA A 136 9.04 -12.83 -2.34
C ALA A 136 8.46 -12.56 -3.74
N THR A 137 7.35 -13.21 -4.06
CA THR A 137 6.66 -13.01 -5.33
C THR A 137 5.64 -11.90 -5.20
N HIS A 138 5.41 -11.16 -6.27
CA HIS A 138 4.28 -10.24 -6.40
C HIS A 138 3.70 -10.40 -7.80
N ARG A 139 2.38 -10.21 -7.94
CA ARG A 139 1.70 -10.25 -9.24
C ARG A 139 0.48 -9.34 -9.25
N GLU A 140 0.06 -8.99 -10.44
CA GLU A 140 -1.20 -8.29 -10.69
C GLU A 140 -2.38 -9.24 -10.49
N LEU A 141 -3.51 -8.67 -10.07
CA LEU A 141 -4.82 -9.32 -10.05
C LEU A 141 -5.66 -8.70 -11.17
N ASP A 142 -6.34 -9.54 -11.94
CA ASP A 142 -7.24 -9.08 -13.00
C ASP A 142 -8.66 -8.74 -12.48
N GLU A 143 -9.53 -8.27 -13.38
CA GLU A 143 -10.91 -7.89 -13.04
C GLU A 143 -11.79 -9.08 -12.59
N ALA A 144 -11.37 -10.32 -12.85
CA ALA A 144 -12.04 -11.52 -12.37
C ALA A 144 -11.54 -11.96 -10.98
N GLU A 145 -10.40 -11.43 -10.54
CA GLU A 145 -9.75 -11.75 -9.26
C GLU A 145 -9.94 -10.67 -8.19
N ALA A 146 -10.18 -9.41 -8.56
CA ALA A 146 -10.39 -8.33 -7.60
C ALA A 146 -11.35 -7.26 -8.13
N ALA A 147 -12.20 -6.74 -7.24
CA ALA A 147 -13.14 -5.68 -7.58
C ALA A 147 -12.52 -4.27 -7.64
N ARG A 148 -11.30 -4.10 -7.11
CA ARG A 148 -10.57 -2.82 -7.16
C ARG A 148 -9.61 -2.83 -8.36
N PRO A 149 -9.57 -1.75 -9.17
CA PRO A 149 -8.60 -1.64 -10.26
C PRO A 149 -7.17 -1.58 -9.70
N PHE A 150 -6.20 -1.98 -10.53
CA PHE A 150 -4.77 -1.99 -10.16
C PHE A 150 -4.47 -2.80 -8.89
N ALA A 151 -5.30 -3.81 -8.62
CA ALA A 151 -5.07 -4.75 -7.54
C ALA A 151 -3.86 -5.63 -7.84
N PHE A 152 -3.18 -6.03 -6.78
CA PHE A 152 -2.01 -6.88 -6.81
C PHE A 152 -1.88 -7.66 -5.50
N GLN A 153 -1.17 -8.78 -5.54
CA GLN A 153 -0.81 -9.54 -4.36
C GLN A 153 0.70 -9.55 -4.16
N VAL A 154 1.13 -9.58 -2.91
CA VAL A 154 2.52 -9.75 -2.51
C VAL A 154 2.64 -10.89 -1.51
N ALA A 155 3.58 -11.81 -1.75
CA ALA A 155 3.89 -12.90 -0.84
C ALA A 155 4.67 -12.36 0.36
N VAL A 156 4.20 -12.69 1.56
CA VAL A 156 4.69 -12.18 2.85
C VAL A 156 4.86 -13.32 3.85
N LYS A 157 5.61 -13.08 4.93
CA LYS A 157 5.50 -13.87 6.15
C LYS A 157 4.39 -13.32 7.05
N PRO A 158 3.66 -14.19 7.78
CA PRO A 158 2.80 -13.73 8.84
C PRO A 158 3.67 -13.07 9.92
N GLY A 159 3.40 -11.81 10.22
CA GLY A 159 3.98 -11.14 11.38
C GLY A 159 3.44 -11.72 12.70
N PRO A 160 4.04 -11.36 13.84
CA PRO A 160 3.58 -11.79 15.16
C PRO A 160 2.14 -11.34 15.48
N LEU A 161 1.62 -10.33 14.77
CA LEU A 161 0.26 -9.81 14.87
C LEU A 161 -0.62 -10.11 13.65
N ALA A 162 -0.13 -10.91 12.68
CA ALA A 162 -0.94 -11.26 11.51
C ALA A 162 -2.16 -12.08 11.95
N HIS A 163 -3.35 -11.62 11.57
CA HIS A 163 -4.58 -12.30 11.95
C HIS A 163 -4.66 -13.66 11.24
N ARG A 164 -5.12 -14.67 11.97
CA ARG A 164 -5.28 -16.07 11.52
C ARG A 164 -6.18 -16.23 10.28
N ALA A 165 -6.88 -15.15 9.89
CA ALA A 165 -7.78 -15.04 8.76
C ALA A 165 -7.09 -14.67 7.43
N ASP A 166 -5.81 -14.28 7.41
CA ASP A 166 -5.06 -14.00 6.16
C ASP A 166 -4.67 -15.29 5.39
N LYS A 167 -5.45 -16.38 5.57
CA LYS A 167 -5.24 -17.66 4.91
C LYS A 167 -5.79 -17.63 3.49
N GLU A 168 -5.05 -17.01 2.58
CA GLU A 168 -5.07 -17.45 1.20
C GLU A 168 -3.74 -18.16 0.91
N LEU A 169 -3.78 -19.48 0.97
CA LEU A 169 -2.62 -20.34 0.77
C LEU A 169 -2.42 -20.54 -0.74
N ASP A 170 -1.58 -19.71 -1.36
CA ASP A 170 -0.96 -20.11 -2.62
C ASP A 170 0.28 -20.96 -2.28
N GLY A 171 0.14 -22.29 -2.42
CA GLY A 171 1.24 -23.24 -2.22
C GLY A 171 1.89 -23.25 -0.83
N GLY A 172 1.24 -22.72 0.22
CA GLY A 172 1.80 -22.66 1.57
C GLY A 172 2.31 -21.29 2.03
N ARG A 173 2.24 -20.25 1.18
CA ARG A 173 2.73 -18.89 1.47
C ARG A 173 1.58 -17.96 1.79
N TRP A 174 1.83 -16.99 2.69
CA TRP A 174 0.85 -15.95 3.01
C TRP A 174 0.94 -14.86 1.95
N VAL A 175 -0.22 -14.34 1.53
CA VAL A 175 -0.29 -13.24 0.58
C VAL A 175 -1.05 -12.09 1.19
N LEU A 176 -0.62 -10.88 0.86
CA LEU A 176 -1.33 -9.66 1.15
C LEU A 176 -1.84 -9.09 -0.17
N GLN A 177 -3.14 -8.82 -0.24
CA GLN A 177 -3.78 -8.20 -1.40
C GLN A 177 -3.96 -6.70 -1.17
N LEU A 178 -3.45 -5.94 -2.13
CA LEU A 178 -3.39 -4.50 -2.12
C LEU A 178 -3.92 -3.97 -3.45
N ALA A 179 -4.42 -2.73 -3.47
CA ALA A 179 -4.73 -2.04 -4.72
C ALA A 179 -4.24 -0.59 -4.69
N ALA A 180 -3.62 -0.18 -5.78
CA ALA A 180 -3.17 1.18 -6.02
C ALA A 180 -4.29 2.03 -6.66
N SER A 181 -4.13 3.35 -6.72
CA SER A 181 -5.05 4.20 -7.52
C SER A 181 -4.78 4.19 -9.01
N SER A 182 -3.58 3.78 -9.40
CA SER A 182 -3.08 3.91 -10.75
C SER A 182 -2.07 2.81 -11.04
N GLU A 183 -1.93 2.50 -12.32
CA GLU A 183 -0.91 1.58 -12.81
C GLU A 183 0.51 2.04 -12.43
N ASP A 184 0.81 3.32 -12.55
CA ASP A 184 2.11 3.89 -12.20
C ASP A 184 2.45 3.68 -10.72
N GLN A 185 1.51 3.95 -9.82
CA GLN A 185 1.72 3.72 -8.39
C GLN A 185 1.92 2.23 -8.10
N ARG A 186 1.16 1.33 -8.73
CA ARG A 186 1.37 -0.12 -8.59
C ARG A 186 2.77 -0.53 -9.05
N ASN A 187 3.22 -0.01 -10.20
CA ASN A 187 4.52 -0.31 -10.78
C ASN A 187 5.68 0.24 -9.93
N GLU A 188 5.46 1.38 -9.26
CA GLU A 188 6.37 1.91 -8.23
C GLU A 188 6.52 0.90 -7.09
N TRP A 189 5.41 0.41 -6.54
CA TRP A 189 5.43 -0.60 -5.47
C TRP A 189 6.10 -1.91 -5.92
N PHE A 190 5.87 -2.38 -7.14
CA PHE A 190 6.58 -3.54 -7.69
C PHE A 190 8.09 -3.33 -7.74
N SER A 191 8.54 -2.14 -8.14
CA SER A 191 9.95 -1.77 -8.14
C SER A 191 10.54 -1.77 -6.73
N LEU A 192 9.75 -1.36 -5.71
CA LEU A 192 10.15 -1.44 -4.30
C LEU A 192 10.27 -2.88 -3.79
N PHE A 193 9.48 -3.81 -4.33
CA PHE A 193 9.52 -5.23 -3.97
C PHE A 193 10.61 -6.02 -4.72
N ALA A 194 11.05 -5.54 -5.88
CA ALA A 194 12.03 -6.22 -6.74
C ALA A 194 13.34 -6.67 -6.03
N PRO A 195 13.94 -5.89 -5.10
CA PRO A 195 15.12 -6.32 -4.37
C PRO A 195 14.88 -7.57 -3.50
N PHE A 196 13.63 -7.80 -3.09
CA PHE A 196 13.22 -8.94 -2.27
C PHE A 196 12.76 -10.12 -3.12
N SER A 197 12.37 -9.89 -4.38
CA SER A 197 11.91 -10.95 -5.29
C SER A 197 13.03 -11.72 -5.97
N GLN A 198 14.22 -11.14 -6.08
CA GLN A 198 15.38 -11.87 -6.60
C GLN A 198 15.84 -12.93 -5.60
N ALA A 199 15.57 -14.20 -5.93
CA ALA A 199 16.38 -15.29 -5.44
C ALA A 199 17.84 -14.92 -5.72
N ALA A 200 18.71 -14.98 -4.72
CA ALA A 200 20.13 -14.88 -4.95
C ALA A 200 20.46 -15.92 -6.04
N ALA A 201 20.72 -15.44 -7.27
CA ALA A 201 21.40 -16.23 -8.26
C ALA A 201 22.77 -16.50 -7.63
N LEU A 202 22.90 -17.63 -6.94
CA LEU A 202 24.19 -18.18 -6.65
C LEU A 202 24.90 -18.23 -8.01
N PRO A 203 26.04 -17.54 -8.19
CA PRO A 203 26.84 -17.81 -9.36
C PRO A 203 27.15 -19.31 -9.30
N SER A 204 26.60 -20.05 -10.26
CA SER A 204 26.99 -21.43 -10.51
C SER A 204 28.44 -21.38 -10.97
N MET A 205 29.36 -21.27 -10.02
CA MET A 205 30.74 -21.67 -10.24
C MET A 205 30.70 -23.19 -10.35
N ALA A 206 30.40 -23.65 -11.57
CA ALA A 206 30.88 -24.96 -11.98
C ALA A 206 32.39 -24.99 -11.67
N PRO A 207 32.87 -25.97 -10.88
CA PRO A 207 34.31 -26.14 -10.75
C PRO A 207 34.88 -26.41 -12.15
N PRO A 208 36.04 -25.87 -12.51
CA PRO A 208 36.68 -26.19 -13.78
C PRO A 208 36.91 -27.71 -13.79
N SER A 209 36.26 -28.40 -14.73
CA SER A 209 36.48 -29.83 -14.94
C SER A 209 37.97 -30.06 -15.16
N GLU A 210 38.58 -30.77 -14.22
CA GLU A 210 39.91 -31.33 -14.33
C GLU A 210 39.96 -32.22 -15.58
N LEU A 211 40.92 -31.95 -16.46
CA LEU A 211 41.32 -32.85 -17.54
C LEU A 211 42.01 -34.09 -16.96
N PRO A 212 41.74 -35.28 -17.52
CA PRO A 212 42.81 -36.28 -17.61
C PRO A 212 42.79 -37.05 -18.94
N PRO A 213 43.79 -37.92 -19.20
CA PRO A 213 45.22 -37.66 -19.25
C PRO A 213 45.75 -37.81 -20.68
N VAL A 214 46.97 -37.33 -20.91
CA VAL A 214 47.77 -37.61 -22.10
C VAL A 214 48.08 -39.12 -22.09
N ASN A 215 47.66 -39.84 -23.14
CA ASN A 215 48.21 -41.16 -23.43
C ASN A 215 49.43 -40.98 -24.34
N GLU A 216 50.61 -41.19 -23.76
CA GLU A 216 51.80 -41.59 -24.50
C GLU A 216 51.72 -43.11 -24.72
N GLU A 217 51.54 -43.54 -25.97
CA GLU A 217 52.24 -44.66 -26.66
C GLU A 217 51.67 -44.87 -28.06
#